data_AF-A0A8S3SE94-F1
#
_entry.id   AF-A0A8S3SE94-F1
#
_cell.length_a   1.000
_cell.length_b   1.000
_cell.length_c   1.000
_cell.angle_alpha   90.00
_cell.angle_beta   90.00
_cell.angle_gamma   90.00
#
_symmetry.space_group_name_H-M   'P 1'
#
loop_
_entity.id
_entity.type
_entity.pdbx_description
1 polymer ?
#
loop_
_entity_poly.entity_id
_entity_poly.type
_entity_poly.pdbx_seq_one_letter_code
_entity_poly.pdbx_strand_id
1 'polypeptide(L)'
;MPGDNKGVRTVQTMLASKKPGSNDSSKDSTKEKPSKQNKRSHSDVANESVEGIDLTGIQNDLSEIKKSLEGTVTKTDLNSAMVNLVQQKDLKTLVSNIVQKLLNHFEEKITSKFECKIREATGKLDDKLDTLMIENEDLRERIRAKDRVIENLVEKVGDNNNRSIDALKLANYNEQYSRKHNIRMLNFPEKRGENLKKAFVELVNSDLNVNIEPSDVLAIHRIPGKEHYRKMLSSRLKN
;
A
#
# COMPACT_ATOMS: atom_id res chain seq x y z
N MET A 1 1.52 -34.55 -14.78
CA MET A 1 2.30 -33.33 -15.08
C MET A 1 2.18 -32.40 -13.89
N PRO A 2 3.18 -32.34 -12.98
CA PRO A 2 3.17 -31.42 -11.86
C PRO A 2 3.73 -30.06 -12.31
N GLY A 3 2.94 -29.01 -12.18
CA GLY A 3 3.36 -27.63 -12.43
C GLY A 3 3.63 -26.93 -11.11
N ASP A 4 4.89 -26.93 -10.71
CA ASP A 4 5.44 -26.01 -9.71
C ASP A 4 5.10 -24.56 -10.10
N ASN A 5 4.56 -23.77 -9.18
CA ASN A 5 4.83 -22.34 -9.26
C ASN A 5 5.05 -21.69 -7.90
N LYS A 6 6.13 -20.92 -7.88
CA LYS A 6 6.94 -20.55 -6.73
C LYS A 6 6.35 -19.36 -5.99
N GLY A 7 6.59 -19.36 -4.68
CA GLY A 7 6.19 -18.31 -3.75
C GLY A 7 6.74 -16.93 -4.11
N VAL A 8 5.91 -15.93 -3.85
CA VAL A 8 6.31 -14.52 -3.88
C VAL A 8 6.63 -14.08 -2.45
N ARG A 9 7.80 -13.45 -2.35
CA ARG A 9 8.49 -13.06 -1.13
C ARG A 9 7.83 -11.88 -0.44
N THR A 10 7.80 -11.97 0.88
CA THR A 10 7.61 -10.91 1.87
C THR A 10 8.52 -9.71 1.62
N VAL A 11 7.95 -8.51 1.62
CA VAL A 11 8.71 -7.26 1.81
C VAL A 11 8.52 -6.81 3.25
N GLN A 12 9.57 -7.08 4.02
CA GLN A 12 9.82 -6.64 5.37
C GLN A 12 10.40 -5.22 5.29
N THR A 13 9.65 -4.21 5.75
CA THR A 13 10.23 -2.87 5.97
C THR A 13 10.34 -2.62 7.47
N MET A 14 11.60 -2.60 7.90
CA MET A 14 12.07 -2.30 9.24
C MET A 14 11.84 -0.83 9.59
N LEU A 15 11.31 -0.54 10.77
CA LEU A 15 11.54 0.72 11.46
C LEU A 15 11.56 0.44 12.97
N ALA A 16 12.76 0.22 13.49
CA ALA A 16 13.05 0.09 14.91
C ALA A 16 13.64 1.41 15.47
N SER A 17 13.10 1.79 16.63
CA SER A 17 13.69 2.48 17.80
C SER A 17 14.77 3.58 17.61
N LYS A 18 14.45 4.78 18.11
CA LYS A 18 15.45 5.68 18.73
C LYS A 18 14.84 6.60 19.81
N LYS A 19 14.95 6.16 21.07
CA LYS A 19 15.35 6.98 22.23
C LYS A 19 16.80 6.54 22.56
N PRO A 20 17.72 7.42 22.97
CA PRO A 20 17.84 7.88 24.37
C PRO A 20 18.30 9.36 24.50
N GLY A 21 18.08 10.04 25.64
CA GLY A 21 19.07 10.24 26.73
C GLY A 21 19.66 11.66 26.64
N SER A 22 19.33 12.59 27.55
CA SER A 22 20.00 12.89 28.85
C SER A 22 21.38 13.55 28.73
N ASN A 23 21.62 14.50 29.64
CA ASN A 23 22.85 15.26 29.97
C ASN A 23 23.02 16.60 29.24
N ASP A 24 23.63 17.65 29.80
CA ASP A 24 23.96 18.11 31.16
C ASP A 24 24.77 19.41 30.92
N SER A 25 24.81 20.29 31.92
CA SER A 25 25.85 21.31 32.14
C SER A 25 25.92 22.57 31.26
N SER A 26 25.75 23.74 31.91
CA SER A 26 26.76 24.80 32.12
C SER A 26 26.04 26.11 32.50
N LYS A 27 26.13 26.59 33.75
CA LYS A 27 27.21 27.41 34.36
C LYS A 27 27.41 28.77 33.67
N ASP A 28 26.92 29.83 34.31
CA ASP A 28 27.70 31.04 34.65
C ASP A 28 26.87 31.89 35.63
N SER A 29 27.27 32.05 36.90
CA SER A 29 28.14 33.12 37.46
C SER A 29 27.52 34.51 37.25
N THR A 30 27.13 35.25 38.29
CA THR A 30 27.99 36.04 39.20
C THR A 30 27.20 36.39 40.48
N LYS A 31 27.57 35.89 41.67
CA LYS A 31 28.28 36.63 42.75
C LYS A 31 28.22 38.17 42.64
N GLU A 32 27.57 38.82 43.60
CA GLU A 32 28.15 39.96 44.34
C GLU A 32 27.39 40.30 45.65
N LYS A 33 28.15 40.26 46.73
CA LYS A 33 28.02 40.90 48.05
C LYS A 33 29.40 41.57 48.24
N PRO A 34 29.69 42.46 49.22
CA PRO A 34 28.91 43.44 49.99
C PRO A 34 29.66 44.81 50.13
N SER A 35 29.12 45.81 50.87
CA SER A 35 29.89 46.71 51.77
C SER A 35 28.89 47.36 52.75
N LYS A 36 28.94 47.26 54.08
CA LYS A 36 29.90 47.65 55.13
C LYS A 36 30.20 49.16 55.24
N GLN A 37 29.74 49.67 56.40
CA GLN A 37 30.30 50.74 57.24
C GLN A 37 30.10 52.20 56.80
N ASN A 38 29.47 52.99 57.69
CA ASN A 38 30.21 54.12 58.28
C ASN A 38 29.67 54.54 59.66
N LYS A 39 30.61 54.56 60.61
CA LYS A 39 30.55 55.23 61.91
C LYS A 39 31.11 56.64 61.75
N ARG A 40 30.47 57.65 62.34
CA ARG A 40 31.01 58.94 62.83
C ARG A 40 30.07 59.32 63.98
N SER A 41 30.41 59.46 65.26
CA SER A 41 31.57 59.92 66.04
C SER A 41 31.97 61.38 65.80
N HIS A 42 32.07 62.08 66.94
CA HIS A 42 32.52 63.46 67.22
C HIS A 42 31.48 64.58 67.08
N SER A 43 31.47 65.62 67.90
CA SER A 43 31.81 65.93 69.31
C SER A 43 31.80 67.47 69.38
N ASP A 44 31.65 67.99 70.60
CA ASP A 44 32.06 69.34 71.04
C ASP A 44 31.11 70.50 70.66
N VAL A 45 30.29 70.97 71.62
CA VAL A 45 30.57 71.96 72.69
C VAL A 45 30.60 73.39 72.16
N ALA A 46 29.63 74.20 72.59
CA ALA A 46 29.88 75.57 73.04
C ALA A 46 28.82 75.94 74.09
N ASN A 47 29.34 76.40 75.22
CA ASN A 47 28.66 76.73 76.46
C ASN A 47 28.64 78.25 76.53
N GLU A 48 27.47 78.88 76.57
CA GLU A 48 27.36 80.28 76.97
C GLU A 48 26.08 80.46 77.78
N SER A 49 26.30 80.67 79.07
CA SER A 49 25.34 81.17 80.04
C SER A 49 24.79 82.54 79.61
N VAL A 50 23.51 82.80 79.88
CA VAL A 50 23.02 83.92 80.70
C VAL A 50 21.53 84.20 80.38
N GLU A 51 20.73 84.12 81.45
CA GLU A 51 19.46 84.81 81.70
C GLU A 51 18.16 84.41 80.94
N GLY A 52 17.20 83.95 81.74
CA GLY A 52 15.79 84.33 81.58
C GLY A 52 15.00 83.59 80.50
N ILE A 53 15.09 82.27 80.43
CA ILE A 53 14.27 81.48 79.49
C ILE A 53 12.96 81.07 80.16
N ASP A 54 11.88 81.68 79.67
CA ASP A 54 10.50 81.42 80.01
C ASP A 54 10.13 79.95 79.72
N LEU A 55 10.10 79.14 80.79
CA LEU A 55 9.79 77.71 80.74
C LEU A 55 8.41 77.44 80.12
N THR A 56 7.49 78.40 80.12
CA THR A 56 6.18 78.30 79.48
C THR A 56 6.21 78.42 77.95
N GLY A 57 7.10 79.24 77.38
CA GLY A 57 7.25 79.39 75.92
C GLY A 57 7.78 78.12 75.25
N ILE A 58 8.85 77.53 75.80
CA ILE A 58 9.44 76.28 75.27
C ILE A 58 8.47 75.10 75.42
N GLN A 59 7.68 75.08 76.48
CA GLN A 59 6.69 74.03 76.71
C GLN A 59 5.52 74.14 75.74
N ASN A 60 5.13 75.36 75.36
CA ASN A 60 4.18 75.62 74.28
C ASN A 60 4.76 75.25 72.92
N ASP A 61 5.99 75.65 72.60
CA ASP A 61 6.66 75.32 71.32
C ASP A 61 6.84 73.80 71.18
N LEU A 62 7.22 73.10 72.25
CA LEU A 62 7.29 71.63 72.27
C LEU A 62 5.90 70.99 72.14
N SER A 63 4.86 71.59 72.70
CA SER A 63 3.48 71.12 72.54
C SER A 63 2.95 71.35 71.12
N GLU A 64 3.37 72.44 70.46
CA GLU A 64 3.00 72.81 69.10
C GLU A 64 3.76 71.98 68.08
N ILE A 65 5.06 71.73 68.29
CA ILE A 65 5.86 70.76 67.54
C ILE A 65 5.28 69.35 67.70
N LYS A 66 4.86 68.96 68.91
CA LYS A 66 4.22 67.65 69.15
C LYS A 66 2.88 67.54 68.43
N LYS A 67 2.03 68.57 68.46
CA LYS A 67 0.78 68.63 67.68
C LYS A 67 1.04 68.62 66.17
N SER A 68 2.08 69.32 65.71
CA SER A 68 2.51 69.31 64.31
C SER A 68 3.04 67.95 63.87
N LEU A 69 3.68 67.19 64.77
CA LEU A 69 4.13 65.82 64.51
C LEU A 69 3.00 64.78 64.64
N GLU A 70 1.98 65.01 65.46
CA GLU A 70 0.79 64.15 65.53
C GLU A 70 0.00 64.11 64.20
N GLY A 71 0.18 65.11 63.33
CA GLY A 71 -0.33 65.12 61.95
C GLY A 71 0.63 64.59 60.89
N THR A 72 1.90 64.28 61.24
CA THR A 72 2.84 63.69 60.28
C THR A 72 2.63 62.20 60.14
N VAL A 73 2.65 61.73 58.89
CA VAL A 73 2.44 60.33 58.48
C VAL A 73 3.20 59.39 59.39
N THR A 74 2.46 58.66 60.22
CA THR A 74 3.07 57.72 61.14
C THR A 74 3.53 56.48 60.38
N LYS A 75 4.51 55.76 60.91
CA LYS A 75 4.97 54.49 60.34
C LYS A 75 3.83 53.48 60.18
N THR A 76 2.80 53.59 61.01
CA THR A 76 1.55 52.82 60.97
C THR A 76 0.64 53.21 59.79
N ASP A 77 0.53 54.50 59.45
CA ASP A 77 -0.24 54.96 58.29
C ASP A 77 0.41 54.51 56.98
N LEU A 78 1.74 54.60 56.91
CA LEU A 78 2.54 54.11 55.79
C LEU A 78 2.40 52.60 55.60
N ASN A 79 2.42 51.83 56.70
CA ASN A 79 2.19 50.39 56.66
C ASN A 79 0.75 50.04 56.23
N SER A 80 -0.26 50.80 56.66
CA SER A 80 -1.65 50.61 56.24
C SER A 80 -1.83 50.93 54.74
N ALA A 81 -1.23 52.02 54.26
CA ALA A 81 -1.20 52.36 52.85
C ALA A 81 -0.50 51.28 52.02
N MET A 82 0.62 50.72 52.52
CA MET A 82 1.37 49.65 51.86
C MET A 82 0.59 48.32 51.81
N VAL A 83 -0.17 47.98 52.86
CA VAL A 83 -1.09 46.82 52.87
C VAL A 83 -2.26 47.02 51.91
N ASN A 84 -2.74 48.25 51.75
CA ASN A 84 -3.80 48.60 50.81
C ASN A 84 -3.32 48.70 49.35
N LEU A 85 -2.06 49.04 49.10
CA LEU A 85 -1.51 49.27 47.74
C LEU A 85 -1.35 47.98 46.94
N VAL A 86 -1.13 46.85 47.62
CA VAL A 86 -1.05 45.52 47.01
C VAL A 86 -1.89 44.56 47.84
N GLN A 87 -3.21 44.61 47.65
CA GLN A 87 -4.06 43.64 48.32
C GLN A 87 -3.80 42.27 47.69
N GLN A 88 -3.51 41.27 48.52
CA GLN A 88 -3.22 39.90 48.11
C GLN A 88 -4.31 39.30 47.18
N LYS A 89 -5.54 39.79 47.31
CA LYS A 89 -6.69 39.46 46.44
C LYS A 89 -6.47 39.89 44.99
N ASP A 90 -5.86 41.05 44.75
CA ASP A 90 -5.68 41.61 43.40
C ASP A 90 -4.56 40.86 42.69
N LEU A 91 -3.48 40.55 43.43
CA LEU A 91 -2.40 39.69 42.93
C LEU A 91 -2.91 38.28 42.61
N LYS A 92 -3.73 37.68 43.49
CA LYS A 92 -4.36 36.38 43.25
C LYS A 92 -5.25 36.40 42.01
N THR A 93 -6.03 37.46 41.82
CA THR A 93 -6.91 37.62 40.66
C THR A 93 -6.11 37.77 39.38
N LEU A 94 -5.04 38.58 39.39
CA LEU A 94 -4.13 38.75 38.25
C LEU A 94 -3.47 37.42 37.86
N VAL A 95 -2.91 36.69 38.84
CA VAL A 95 -2.28 35.39 38.61
C VAL A 95 -3.29 34.39 38.05
N SER A 96 -4.48 34.28 38.64
CA SER A 96 -5.54 33.42 38.11
C SER A 96 -5.92 33.79 36.67
N ASN A 97 -6.06 35.08 36.37
CA ASN A 97 -6.37 35.54 35.01
C ASN A 97 -5.26 35.18 34.01
N ILE A 98 -3.99 35.33 34.40
CA ILE A 98 -2.85 34.96 33.54
C ILE A 98 -2.83 33.45 33.31
N VAL A 99 -2.96 32.65 34.38
CA VAL A 99 -2.97 31.18 34.29
C VAL A 99 -4.14 30.71 33.43
N GLN A 100 -5.34 31.27 33.61
CA GLN A 100 -6.51 30.92 32.81
C GLN A 100 -6.31 31.25 31.33
N LYS A 101 -5.79 32.45 31.01
CA LYS A 101 -5.47 32.82 29.63
C LYS A 101 -4.43 31.88 29.01
N LEU A 102 -3.42 31.50 29.79
CA LEU A 102 -2.39 30.57 29.34
C LEU A 102 -2.97 29.19 29.04
N LEU A 103 -3.81 28.66 29.95
CA LEU A 103 -4.49 27.37 29.78
C LEU A 103 -5.39 27.37 28.55
N ASN A 104 -6.23 28.40 28.40
CA ASN A 104 -7.12 28.52 27.23
C ASN A 104 -6.31 28.60 25.92
N HIS A 105 -5.24 29.40 25.89
CA HIS A 105 -4.38 29.48 24.71
C HIS A 105 -3.69 28.14 24.38
N PHE A 106 -3.28 27.37 25.40
CA PHE A 106 -2.74 26.03 25.17
C PHE A 106 -3.79 25.06 24.65
N GLU A 107 -5.00 25.08 25.21
CA GLU A 107 -6.12 24.26 24.75
C GLU A 107 -6.46 24.56 23.29
N GLU A 108 -6.66 25.82 22.92
CA GLU A 108 -6.91 26.25 21.54
C GLU A 108 -5.80 25.80 20.58
N LYS A 109 -4.54 25.98 20.98
CA LYS A 109 -3.38 25.58 20.15
C LYS A 109 -3.28 24.07 19.97
N ILE A 110 -3.64 23.29 20.99
CA ILE A 110 -3.67 21.82 20.92
C ILE A 110 -4.80 21.38 19.99
N THR A 111 -6.01 21.89 20.21
CA THR A 111 -7.20 21.57 19.41
C THR A 111 -6.96 21.90 17.93
N SER A 112 -6.48 23.11 17.63
CA SER A 112 -6.17 23.53 16.26
C SER A 112 -5.13 22.62 15.58
N LYS A 113 -4.07 22.21 16.28
CA LYS A 113 -3.07 21.29 15.73
C LYS A 113 -3.63 19.90 15.48
N PHE A 114 -4.49 19.40 16.35
CA PHE A 114 -5.12 18.09 16.16
C PHE A 114 -6.13 18.12 15.01
N GLU A 115 -6.97 19.14 14.93
CA GLU A 115 -7.90 19.32 13.81
C GLU A 115 -7.18 19.40 12.47
N CYS A 116 -6.06 20.14 12.40
CA CYS A 116 -5.25 20.22 11.20
C CYS A 116 -4.69 18.85 10.79
N LYS A 117 -4.10 18.10 11.74
CA LYS A 117 -3.57 16.75 11.47
C LYS A 117 -4.64 15.76 11.08
N ILE A 118 -5.81 15.81 11.72
CA ILE A 118 -6.95 14.96 11.38
C ILE A 118 -7.38 15.27 9.96
N ARG A 119 -7.54 16.54 9.60
CA ARG A 119 -7.92 16.97 8.24
C ARG A 119 -6.91 16.50 7.19
N GLU A 120 -5.61 16.65 7.46
CA GLU A 120 -4.56 16.16 6.55
C GLU A 120 -4.58 14.64 6.39
N ALA A 121 -4.80 13.90 7.48
CA ALA A 121 -4.87 12.44 7.44
C ALA A 121 -6.12 11.96 6.69
N THR A 122 -7.27 12.61 6.92
CA THR A 122 -8.52 12.34 6.21
C THR A 122 -8.36 12.61 4.72
N GLY A 123 -7.79 13.76 4.32
CA GLY A 123 -7.55 14.05 2.90
C GLY A 123 -6.66 13.01 2.21
N LYS A 124 -5.59 12.56 2.87
CA LYS A 124 -4.73 11.48 2.34
C LYS A 124 -5.44 10.13 2.23
N LEU A 125 -6.43 9.86 3.07
CA LEU A 125 -7.23 8.65 2.99
C LEU A 125 -8.22 8.74 1.83
N ASP A 126 -8.83 9.89 1.63
CA ASP A 126 -9.74 10.16 0.51
C ASP A 126 -9.00 10.03 -0.83
N ASP A 127 -7.82 10.62 -0.98
CA ASP A 127 -6.99 10.48 -2.20
C ASP A 127 -6.67 9.01 -2.53
N LYS A 128 -6.38 8.21 -1.49
CA LYS A 128 -6.13 6.77 -1.63
C LYS A 128 -7.40 6.01 -2.00
N LEU A 129 -8.53 6.39 -1.42
CA LEU A 129 -9.82 5.79 -1.74
C LEU A 129 -10.16 6.03 -3.20
N ASP A 130 -10.01 7.26 -3.70
CA ASP A 130 -10.23 7.61 -5.10
C ASP A 130 -9.31 6.84 -6.04
N THR A 131 -8.02 6.75 -5.69
CA THR A 131 -7.05 5.95 -6.46
C THR A 131 -7.48 4.49 -6.55
N LEU A 132 -7.84 3.88 -5.41
CA LEU A 132 -8.30 2.49 -5.36
C LEU A 132 -9.62 2.29 -6.12
N MET A 133 -10.51 3.27 -6.13
CA MET A 133 -11.76 3.22 -6.90
C MET A 133 -11.48 3.22 -8.41
N ILE A 134 -10.58 4.08 -8.89
CA ILE A 134 -10.16 4.12 -10.29
C ILE A 134 -9.51 2.80 -10.69
N GLU A 135 -8.58 2.28 -9.88
CA GLU A 135 -7.93 0.99 -10.13
C GLU A 135 -8.94 -0.17 -10.16
N ASN A 136 -9.95 -0.16 -9.29
CA ASN A 136 -10.99 -1.19 -9.28
C ASN A 136 -11.80 -1.19 -10.57
N GLU A 137 -12.16 -0.02 -11.08
CA GLU A 137 -12.93 0.08 -12.33
C GLU A 137 -12.09 -0.35 -13.54
N ASP A 138 -10.82 0.04 -13.61
CA ASP A 138 -9.90 -0.43 -14.64
C ASP A 138 -9.71 -1.96 -14.59
N LEU A 139 -9.56 -2.55 -13.41
CA LEU A 139 -9.51 -4.01 -13.26
C LEU A 139 -10.80 -4.69 -13.73
N ARG A 140 -11.97 -4.13 -13.42
CA ARG A 140 -13.27 -4.63 -13.91
C ARG A 140 -13.37 -4.55 -15.43
N GLU A 141 -12.89 -3.47 -16.04
CA GLU A 141 -12.88 -3.31 -17.49
C GLU A 141 -11.95 -4.34 -18.15
N ARG A 142 -10.75 -4.56 -17.60
CA ARG A 142 -9.82 -5.59 -18.10
C ARG A 142 -10.40 -7.00 -17.99
N ILE A 143 -11.13 -7.30 -16.91
CA ILE A 143 -11.83 -8.58 -16.77
C ILE A 143 -12.87 -8.74 -17.88
N ARG A 144 -13.75 -7.75 -18.09
CA ARG A 144 -14.75 -7.78 -19.16
C ARG A 144 -14.12 -7.93 -20.55
N ALA A 145 -13.00 -7.27 -20.80
CA ALA A 145 -12.27 -7.41 -22.06
C ALA A 145 -11.73 -8.83 -22.27
N LYS A 146 -11.21 -9.46 -21.21
CA LYS A 146 -10.74 -10.85 -21.26
C LYS A 146 -11.90 -11.83 -21.45
N ASP A 147 -13.04 -11.63 -20.81
CA ASP A 147 -14.22 -12.49 -20.98
C ASP A 147 -14.67 -12.53 -22.45
N ARG A 148 -14.72 -11.36 -23.12
CA ARG A 148 -15.02 -11.28 -24.57
C ARG A 148 -14.01 -12.06 -25.41
N VAL A 149 -12.72 -12.02 -25.06
CA VAL A 149 -11.69 -12.78 -25.79
C VAL A 149 -11.87 -14.28 -25.57
N ILE A 150 -12.23 -14.70 -24.35
CA ILE A 150 -12.50 -16.10 -24.02
C ILE A 150 -13.70 -16.61 -24.82
N GLU A 151 -14.81 -15.87 -24.86
CA GLU A 151 -16.01 -16.22 -25.63
C GLU A 151 -15.67 -16.44 -27.12
N ASN A 152 -14.94 -15.50 -27.73
CA ASN A 152 -14.48 -15.60 -29.11
C ASN A 152 -13.57 -16.81 -29.35
N LEU A 153 -12.71 -17.16 -28.40
CA LEU A 153 -11.83 -18.33 -28.51
C LEU A 153 -12.62 -19.63 -28.39
N VAL A 154 -13.61 -19.70 -27.51
CA VAL A 154 -14.48 -20.87 -27.36
C VAL A 154 -15.23 -21.14 -28.67
N GLU A 155 -15.78 -20.11 -29.30
CA GLU A 155 -16.44 -20.22 -30.60
C GLU A 155 -15.48 -20.74 -31.69
N LYS A 156 -14.29 -20.13 -31.81
CA LYS A 156 -13.27 -20.55 -32.79
C LYS A 156 -12.80 -21.99 -32.60
N VAL A 157 -12.66 -22.43 -31.34
CA VAL A 157 -12.30 -23.82 -31.03
C VAL A 157 -13.42 -24.78 -31.44
N GLY A 158 -14.68 -24.41 -31.17
CA GLY A 158 -15.85 -25.15 -31.62
C GLY A 158 -15.89 -25.31 -33.14
N ASP A 159 -15.71 -24.21 -33.87
CA ASP A 159 -15.65 -24.22 -35.34
C ASP A 159 -14.52 -25.09 -35.88
N ASN A 160 -13.32 -24.97 -35.31
CA ASN A 160 -12.18 -25.76 -35.75
C ASN A 160 -12.37 -27.26 -35.48
N ASN A 161 -13.01 -27.61 -34.35
CA ASN A 161 -13.36 -28.99 -34.05
C ASN A 161 -14.36 -29.53 -35.07
N ASN A 162 -15.40 -28.77 -35.41
CA ASN A 162 -16.38 -29.17 -36.43
C ASN A 162 -15.72 -29.38 -37.80
N ARG A 163 -14.87 -28.43 -38.22
CA ARG A 163 -14.09 -28.56 -39.48
C ARG A 163 -13.19 -29.79 -39.48
N SER A 164 -12.58 -30.11 -38.34
CA SER A 164 -11.72 -31.29 -38.20
C SER A 164 -12.53 -32.59 -38.33
N ILE A 165 -13.71 -32.64 -37.72
CA ILE A 165 -14.64 -33.77 -37.84
C ILE A 165 -15.09 -33.95 -39.29
N ASP A 166 -15.46 -32.87 -39.98
CA ASP A 166 -15.92 -32.94 -41.36
C ASP A 166 -14.79 -33.30 -42.34
N ALA A 167 -13.59 -32.78 -42.11
CA ALA A 167 -12.40 -33.19 -42.85
C ALA A 167 -12.12 -34.69 -42.69
N LEU A 168 -12.27 -35.23 -41.48
CA LEU A 168 -12.12 -36.67 -41.23
C LEU A 168 -13.19 -37.50 -41.95
N LYS A 169 -14.46 -37.06 -41.92
CA LYS A 169 -15.54 -37.73 -42.67
C LYS A 169 -15.24 -37.73 -44.17
N LEU A 170 -14.81 -36.60 -44.73
CA LEU A 170 -14.49 -36.47 -46.14
C LEU A 170 -13.27 -37.32 -46.53
N ALA A 171 -12.23 -37.35 -45.69
CA ALA A 171 -11.06 -38.19 -45.91
C ALA A 171 -11.44 -39.69 -45.94
N ASN A 172 -12.27 -40.13 -44.99
CA ASN A 172 -12.78 -41.50 -44.95
C ASN A 172 -13.64 -41.82 -46.17
N TYR A 173 -14.55 -40.91 -46.55
CA TYR A 173 -15.37 -41.08 -47.74
C TYR A 173 -14.50 -41.22 -49.00
N ASN A 174 -13.50 -40.36 -49.17
CA ASN A 174 -12.59 -40.38 -50.31
C ASN A 174 -11.75 -41.66 -50.35
N GLU A 175 -11.28 -42.14 -49.19
CA GLU A 175 -10.55 -43.40 -49.09
C GLU A 175 -11.42 -44.59 -49.52
N GLN A 176 -12.64 -44.67 -49.01
CA GLN A 176 -13.60 -45.73 -49.35
C GLN A 176 -13.97 -45.68 -50.83
N TYR A 177 -14.28 -44.48 -51.34
CA TYR A 177 -14.65 -44.28 -52.73
C TYR A 177 -13.50 -44.66 -53.69
N SER A 178 -12.27 -44.28 -53.36
CA SER A 178 -11.08 -44.62 -54.16
C SER A 178 -10.81 -46.13 -54.20
N ARG A 179 -11.29 -46.90 -53.22
CA ARG A 179 -11.08 -48.35 -53.13
C ARG A 179 -12.33 -49.17 -53.42
N LYS A 180 -13.44 -48.53 -53.81
CA LYS A 180 -14.74 -49.18 -54.02
C LYS A 180 -14.69 -50.38 -55.00
N HIS A 181 -13.87 -50.29 -56.04
CA HIS A 181 -13.71 -51.34 -57.06
C HIS A 181 -12.36 -52.05 -56.95
N ASN A 182 -11.73 -51.97 -55.78
CA ASN A 182 -10.49 -52.69 -55.50
C ASN A 182 -10.81 -54.00 -54.81
N ILE A 183 -10.40 -55.12 -55.40
CA ILE A 183 -10.49 -56.45 -54.80
C ILE A 183 -9.13 -56.79 -54.19
N ARG A 184 -9.15 -57.29 -52.96
CA ARG A 184 -7.98 -57.74 -52.23
C ARG A 184 -8.02 -59.25 -52.07
N MET A 185 -6.99 -59.92 -52.54
CA MET A 185 -6.85 -61.38 -52.39
C MET A 185 -5.72 -61.69 -51.42
N LEU A 186 -6.09 -62.38 -50.35
CA LEU A 186 -5.16 -62.85 -49.32
C LEU A 186 -4.55 -64.19 -49.75
N ASN A 187 -3.30 -64.42 -49.36
CA ASN A 187 -2.59 -65.69 -49.58
C ASN A 187 -2.43 -66.12 -51.06
N PHE A 188 -2.57 -65.20 -52.00
CA PHE A 188 -2.43 -65.48 -53.42
C PHE A 188 -1.04 -66.06 -53.73
N PRO A 189 -0.94 -67.26 -54.34
CA PRO A 189 0.35 -67.93 -54.57
C PRO A 189 1.35 -67.03 -55.29
N GLU A 190 2.61 -67.03 -54.87
CA GLU A 190 3.66 -66.20 -55.49
C GLU A 190 4.54 -67.05 -56.40
N LYS A 191 4.67 -66.64 -57.66
CA LYS A 191 5.62 -67.24 -58.61
C LYS A 191 6.52 -66.18 -59.22
N ARG A 192 7.80 -66.51 -59.39
CA ARG A 192 8.78 -65.59 -60.02
C ARG A 192 8.40 -65.37 -61.49
N GLY A 193 8.28 -64.12 -61.91
CA GLY A 193 7.92 -63.75 -63.29
C GLY A 193 6.46 -63.99 -63.66
N GLU A 194 5.57 -64.10 -62.67
CA GLU A 194 4.15 -64.37 -62.91
C GLU A 194 3.42 -63.22 -63.63
N ASN A 195 2.50 -63.58 -64.52
CA ASN A 195 1.53 -62.64 -65.05
C ASN A 195 0.32 -62.59 -64.12
N LEU A 196 0.36 -61.67 -63.15
CA LEU A 196 -0.68 -61.48 -62.14
C LEU A 196 -2.09 -61.32 -62.74
N LYS A 197 -2.18 -60.60 -63.86
CA LYS A 197 -3.45 -60.31 -64.54
C LYS A 197 -4.11 -61.58 -65.07
N LYS A 198 -3.34 -62.41 -65.76
CA LYS A 198 -3.81 -63.70 -66.29
C LYS A 198 -4.20 -64.66 -65.16
N ALA A 199 -3.33 -64.80 -64.15
CA ALA A 199 -3.57 -65.70 -63.02
C ALA A 199 -4.80 -65.28 -62.18
N PHE A 200 -5.05 -63.97 -62.03
CA PHE A 200 -6.26 -63.46 -61.38
C PHE A 200 -7.53 -63.79 -62.17
N VAL A 201 -7.53 -63.54 -63.49
CA VAL A 201 -8.69 -63.83 -64.35
C VAL A 201 -8.99 -65.33 -64.38
N GLU A 202 -7.97 -66.17 -64.50
CA GLU A 202 -8.13 -67.63 -64.44
C GLU A 202 -8.78 -68.06 -63.12
N LEU A 203 -8.26 -67.59 -61.98
CA LEU A 203 -8.80 -67.91 -60.65
C LEU A 203 -10.28 -67.48 -60.51
N VAL A 204 -10.63 -66.26 -60.92
CA VAL A 204 -12.00 -65.75 -60.76
C VAL A 204 -12.97 -66.50 -61.69
N ASN A 205 -12.55 -66.80 -62.92
CA ASN A 205 -13.38 -67.56 -63.86
C ASN A 205 -13.55 -69.02 -63.42
N SER A 206 -12.49 -69.67 -62.91
CA SER A 206 -12.54 -71.09 -62.52
C SER A 206 -13.20 -71.32 -61.17
N ASP A 207 -12.79 -70.56 -60.15
CA ASP A 207 -13.12 -70.87 -58.75
C ASP A 207 -14.38 -70.15 -58.32
N LEU A 208 -14.65 -68.96 -58.87
CA LEU A 208 -15.82 -68.14 -58.53
C LEU A 208 -16.91 -68.17 -59.60
N ASN A 209 -16.63 -68.74 -60.77
CA ASN A 209 -17.54 -68.83 -61.92
C ASN A 209 -18.11 -67.46 -62.35
N VAL A 210 -17.29 -66.41 -62.22
CA VAL A 210 -17.62 -65.05 -62.66
C VAL A 210 -16.80 -64.74 -63.89
N ASN A 211 -17.45 -64.48 -65.03
CA ASN A 211 -16.75 -64.16 -66.27
C ASN A 211 -16.17 -62.75 -66.21
N ILE A 212 -14.84 -62.64 -66.12
CA ILE A 212 -14.10 -61.37 -66.16
C ILE A 212 -13.12 -61.41 -67.32
N GLU A 213 -13.10 -60.35 -68.13
CA GLU A 213 -12.08 -60.20 -69.16
C GLU A 213 -10.81 -59.55 -68.61
N PRO A 214 -9.64 -59.85 -69.19
CA PRO A 214 -8.44 -59.06 -68.90
C PRO A 214 -8.66 -57.55 -69.15
N SER A 215 -9.53 -57.16 -70.08
CA SER A 215 -9.95 -55.77 -70.31
C SER A 215 -10.42 -55.04 -69.05
N ASP A 216 -11.09 -55.78 -68.16
CA ASP A 216 -11.80 -55.25 -67.01
C ASP A 216 -10.87 -54.98 -65.83
N VAL A 217 -9.66 -55.57 -65.85
CA VAL A 217 -8.65 -55.34 -64.80
C VAL A 217 -7.78 -54.15 -65.20
N LEU A 218 -8.06 -52.98 -64.60
CA LEU A 218 -7.36 -51.72 -64.85
C LEU A 218 -5.94 -51.73 -64.28
N ALA A 219 -5.77 -52.25 -63.07
CA ALA A 219 -4.48 -52.34 -62.41
C ALA A 219 -4.43 -53.57 -61.51
N ILE A 220 -3.28 -54.23 -61.44
CA ILE A 220 -3.06 -55.33 -60.52
C ILE A 220 -1.63 -55.32 -60.02
N HIS A 221 -1.45 -55.38 -58.71
CA HIS A 221 -0.13 -55.39 -58.09
C HIS A 221 -0.17 -56.07 -56.73
N ARG A 222 0.98 -56.58 -56.28
CA ARG A 222 1.15 -57.05 -54.91
C ARG A 222 1.37 -55.86 -53.99
N ILE A 223 0.69 -55.85 -52.85
CA ILE A 223 0.90 -54.85 -51.80
C ILE A 223 2.21 -55.22 -51.08
N PRO A 224 3.17 -54.29 -50.96
CA PRO A 224 4.43 -54.55 -50.26
C PRO A 224 4.14 -54.96 -48.81
N GLY A 225 4.88 -55.96 -48.32
CA GLY A 225 4.70 -56.55 -47.00
C GLY A 225 6.00 -57.14 -46.48
N LYS A 226 5.96 -57.66 -45.24
CA LYS A 226 7.12 -58.28 -44.59
C LYS A 226 7.68 -59.44 -45.40
N GLU A 227 9.00 -59.56 -45.39
CA GLU A 227 9.73 -60.65 -46.04
C GLU A 227 9.29 -62.01 -45.43
N HIS A 228 9.24 -63.05 -46.27
CA HIS A 228 8.73 -64.40 -45.93
C HIS A 228 7.21 -64.56 -45.68
N TYR A 229 6.41 -63.50 -45.82
CA TYR A 229 4.94 -63.61 -45.85
C TYR A 229 4.42 -63.50 -47.28
N ARG A 230 3.38 -64.29 -47.62
CA ARG A 230 2.68 -64.14 -48.90
C ARG A 230 2.06 -62.75 -48.96
N LYS A 231 2.45 -61.96 -49.95
CA LYS A 231 1.95 -60.60 -50.14
C LYS A 231 0.52 -60.65 -50.68
N MET A 232 -0.30 -59.74 -50.18
CA MET A 232 -1.67 -59.56 -50.65
C MET A 232 -1.67 -59.04 -52.10
N LEU A 233 -2.57 -59.56 -52.93
CA LEU A 233 -2.80 -59.03 -54.27
C LEU A 233 -3.92 -57.99 -54.21
N SER A 234 -3.73 -56.83 -54.84
CA SER A 234 -4.78 -55.84 -55.03
C SER A 234 -5.02 -55.66 -56.53
N SER A 235 -6.26 -55.90 -56.97
CA SER A 235 -6.72 -55.61 -58.32
C SER A 235 -7.74 -54.48 -58.30
N ARG A 236 -7.71 -53.60 -59.29
CA ARG A 236 -8.71 -52.55 -59.52
C ARG A 236 -9.48 -52.93 -60.78
N LEU A 237 -10.79 -53.06 -60.63
CA LEU A 237 -11.68 -53.36 -61.74
C LEU A 237 -12.22 -52.07 -62.38
N LYS A 238 -12.50 -52.16 -63.68
CA LYS A 238 -13.26 -51.19 -64.43
C LYS A 238 -14.71 -51.34 -64.03
N ASN A 239 -15.36 -50.20 -63.79
CA ASN A 239 -16.82 -50.15 -63.62
C ASN A 239 -17.54 -50.36 -64.94
#